data_AF-A0A7S3HUQ0-F1
#
_entry.id   AF-A0A7S3HUQ0-F1
#
_cell.length_a   1.000
_cell.length_b   1.000
_cell.length_c   1.000
_cell.angle_alpha   90.00
_cell.angle_beta   90.00
_cell.angle_gamma   90.00
#
_symmetry.space_group_name_H-M   'P 1'
#
loop_
_entity.id
_entity.type
_entity.pdbx_description
1 polymer ?
#
loop_
_entity_poly.entity_id
_entity_poly.type
_entity_poly.pdbx_seq_one_letter_code
_entity_poly.pdbx_strand_id
1 'polypeptide(L)'
;PYYSQDQAKNANGGAWPTDLSKIRMRPGGTNYIYNISTGYHFKAPFGIEVVKGKAFNPYFDHMIIGMPRQLHDGLIDYPDGTPASTPQMAYDVSNFVAFIQRRDGRKRPDKKIRNY
;
A
#
# COMPACT_ATOMS: atom_id res chain seq x y z
N PRO A 1 1.41 -13.08 -8.39
CA PRO A 1 0.86 -14.39 -7.96
C PRO A 1 -0.03 -15.05 -9.02
N TYR A 2 -0.67 -14.26 -9.89
CA TYR A 2 -1.47 -14.76 -11.01
C TYR A 2 -0.63 -14.86 -12.29
N TYR A 3 -0.99 -15.79 -13.17
CA TYR A 3 -0.29 -16.02 -14.44
C TYR A 3 -0.64 -14.98 -15.51
N SER A 4 -1.85 -14.40 -15.48
CA SER A 4 -2.33 -13.47 -16.50
C SER A 4 -3.18 -12.34 -15.93
N GLN A 5 -3.44 -11.32 -16.76
CA GLN A 5 -4.24 -10.17 -16.35
C GLN A 5 -5.68 -10.55 -16.01
N ASP A 6 -6.27 -11.40 -16.85
CA ASP A 6 -7.65 -11.82 -16.73
C ASP A 6 -7.86 -12.72 -15.52
N GLN A 7 -6.86 -13.55 -15.19
CA GLN A 7 -6.93 -14.39 -13.99
C GLN A 7 -7.02 -13.55 -12.71
N ALA A 8 -6.21 -12.49 -12.56
CA ALA A 8 -6.32 -11.68 -11.36
C ALA A 8 -7.59 -10.82 -11.35
N LYS A 9 -8.05 -10.33 -12.51
CA LYS A 9 -9.34 -9.63 -12.58
C LYS A 9 -10.46 -10.53 -12.10
N ASN A 10 -10.51 -11.77 -12.56
CA ASN A 10 -11.52 -12.74 -12.14
C ASN A 10 -11.44 -13.02 -10.63
N ALA A 11 -10.22 -13.18 -10.09
CA ALA A 11 -10.01 -13.41 -8.66
C ALA A 11 -10.35 -12.20 -7.76
N ASN A 12 -10.29 -10.96 -8.27
CA ASN A 12 -10.47 -9.74 -7.49
C ASN A 12 -11.70 -8.93 -7.92
N GLY A 13 -12.78 -9.59 -8.37
CA GLY A 13 -14.05 -8.93 -8.68
C GLY A 13 -13.97 -7.91 -9.82
N GLY A 14 -13.16 -8.20 -10.84
CA GLY A 14 -12.92 -7.36 -12.01
C GLY A 14 -11.76 -6.36 -11.84
N ALA A 15 -11.22 -6.19 -10.64
CA ALA A 15 -10.11 -5.28 -10.37
C ALA A 15 -8.76 -5.94 -10.70
N TRP A 16 -7.85 -5.18 -11.33
CA TRP A 16 -6.47 -5.60 -11.52
C TRP A 16 -5.59 -4.97 -10.42
N PRO A 17 -5.02 -5.78 -9.49
CA PRO A 17 -4.11 -5.25 -8.47
C PRO A 17 -2.93 -4.53 -9.12
N THR A 18 -2.61 -3.34 -8.64
CA THR A 18 -1.45 -2.60 -9.17
C THR A 18 -0.17 -3.29 -8.68
N ASP A 19 0.83 -3.37 -9.55
CA ASP A 19 2.15 -3.86 -9.18
C ASP A 19 2.82 -2.89 -8.20
N LEU A 20 3.19 -3.40 -7.01
CA LEU A 20 3.82 -2.61 -5.95
C LEU A 20 5.21 -2.09 -6.35
N SER A 21 5.89 -2.72 -7.32
CA SER A 21 7.14 -2.20 -7.86
C SER A 21 6.96 -0.81 -8.50
N LYS A 22 5.75 -0.50 -8.99
CA LYS A 22 5.40 0.76 -9.67
C LYS A 22 4.69 1.77 -8.76
N ILE A 23 4.59 1.51 -7.45
CA ILE A 23 3.81 2.38 -6.55
C ILE A 23 4.31 3.83 -6.51
N ARG A 24 5.59 4.07 -6.84
CA ARG A 24 6.17 5.42 -6.91
C ARG A 24 5.45 6.35 -7.88
N MET A 25 4.72 5.80 -8.85
CA MET A 25 3.92 6.58 -9.80
C MET A 25 2.61 7.13 -9.19
N ARG A 26 2.23 6.65 -7.99
CA ARG A 26 1.06 7.16 -7.27
C ARG A 26 1.40 8.47 -6.52
N PRO A 27 0.42 9.37 -6.32
CA PRO A 27 0.59 10.54 -5.47
C PRO A 27 1.05 10.14 -4.06
N GLY A 28 2.10 10.79 -3.54
CA GLY A 28 2.69 10.45 -2.25
C GLY A 28 3.67 9.27 -2.28
N GLY A 29 3.89 8.63 -3.43
CA GLY A 29 4.91 7.60 -3.62
C GLY A 29 4.79 6.45 -2.62
N THR A 30 5.82 6.23 -1.82
CA THR A 30 5.83 5.16 -0.81
C THR A 30 4.82 5.42 0.32
N ASN A 31 4.61 6.68 0.71
CA ASN A 31 3.69 7.05 1.79
C ASN A 31 2.23 6.71 1.44
N TYR A 32 1.92 6.56 0.15
CA TYR A 32 0.62 6.09 -0.33
C TYR A 32 0.21 4.74 0.29
N ILE A 33 1.16 3.81 0.44
CA ILE A 33 0.89 2.47 1.00
C ILE A 33 0.52 2.58 2.48
N TYR A 34 1.26 3.41 3.22
CA TYR A 34 0.99 3.66 4.63
C TYR A 34 -0.40 4.27 4.83
N ASN A 35 -0.71 5.32 4.06
CA ASN A 35 -1.98 6.03 4.13
C ASN A 35 -3.16 5.12 3.78
N ILE A 36 -3.07 4.33 2.70
CA ILE A 36 -4.13 3.39 2.35
C ILE A 36 -4.32 2.34 3.44
N SER A 37 -3.24 1.71 3.90
CA SER A 37 -3.32 0.61 4.86
C SER A 37 -3.93 1.07 6.19
N THR A 38 -3.62 2.28 6.63
CA THR A 38 -4.16 2.86 7.87
C THR A 38 -5.54 3.50 7.68
N GLY A 39 -5.90 3.95 6.48
CA GLY A 39 -7.13 4.72 6.20
C GLY A 39 -8.46 3.96 6.24
N TYR A 40 -8.46 2.63 6.44
CA TYR A 40 -9.70 1.83 6.47
C TYR A 40 -10.58 2.04 7.71
N HIS A 41 -10.11 2.79 8.71
CA HIS A 41 -10.92 3.11 9.90
C HIS A 41 -11.92 4.26 9.64
N PHE A 42 -11.73 5.04 8.58
CA PHE A 42 -12.64 6.10 8.20
C PHE A 42 -13.94 5.54 7.62
N LYS A 43 -15.06 6.19 7.92
CA LYS A 43 -16.37 5.87 7.35
C LYS A 43 -16.70 6.83 6.21
N ALA A 44 -17.49 6.36 5.25
CA ALA A 44 -17.97 7.19 4.17
C ALA A 44 -18.79 8.37 4.73
N PRO A 45 -18.50 9.62 4.32
CA PRO A 45 -19.31 10.76 4.69
C PRO A 45 -20.72 10.66 4.09
N PHE A 46 -21.65 11.46 4.61
CA PHE A 46 -23.03 11.47 4.13
C PHE A 46 -23.11 11.69 2.61
N GLY A 47 -23.88 10.87 1.92
CA GLY A 47 -24.10 10.95 0.46
C GLY A 47 -23.14 10.11 -0.40
N ILE A 48 -22.13 9.44 0.19
CA ILE A 48 -21.28 8.49 -0.56
C ILE A 48 -21.79 7.06 -0.32
N GLU A 49 -22.37 6.46 -1.35
CA GLU A 49 -22.77 5.05 -1.33
C GLU A 49 -21.60 4.15 -1.73
N VAL A 50 -21.19 3.27 -0.80
CA VAL A 50 -20.17 2.26 -1.08
C VAL A 50 -20.84 1.03 -1.67
N VAL A 51 -20.53 0.74 -2.93
CA VAL A 51 -21.04 -0.45 -3.63
C VAL A 51 -20.64 -1.72 -2.88
N LYS A 52 -21.56 -2.69 -2.80
CA LYS A 52 -21.31 -4.00 -2.18
C LYS A 52 -20.04 -4.65 -2.75
N GLY A 53 -19.16 -5.08 -1.87
CA GLY A 53 -17.87 -5.69 -2.24
C GLY A 53 -16.72 -4.69 -2.41
N LYS A 54 -16.97 -3.39 -2.23
CA LYS A 54 -15.94 -2.35 -2.14
C LYS A 54 -15.84 -1.79 -0.72
N ALA A 55 -14.76 -1.10 -0.45
CA ALA A 55 -14.49 -0.43 0.82
C ALA A 55 -14.31 1.07 0.61
N PHE A 56 -14.58 1.85 1.66
CA PHE A 56 -14.25 3.27 1.68
C PHE A 56 -12.83 3.49 2.17
N ASN A 57 -12.08 4.37 1.52
CA ASN A 57 -10.77 4.81 1.95
C ASN A 57 -10.48 6.23 1.42
N PRO A 58 -10.33 7.25 2.27
CA PRO A 58 -10.19 8.64 1.83
C PRO A 58 -8.88 8.93 1.08
N TYR A 59 -7.87 8.06 1.20
CA TYR A 59 -6.59 8.21 0.51
C TYR A 59 -6.57 7.53 -0.86
N PHE A 60 -7.62 6.77 -1.19
CA PHE A 60 -7.77 6.18 -2.51
C PHE A 60 -8.47 7.15 -3.46
N ASP A 61 -8.15 7.03 -4.75
CA ASP A 61 -8.77 7.85 -5.78
C ASP A 61 -10.28 7.58 -5.82
N HIS A 62 -11.09 8.64 -5.88
CA HIS A 62 -12.55 8.59 -5.74
C HIS A 62 -13.07 7.94 -4.44
N MET A 63 -12.22 7.77 -3.42
CA MET A 63 -12.54 7.28 -2.07
C MET A 63 -13.11 5.85 -1.96
N ILE A 64 -13.38 5.16 -3.06
CA ILE A 64 -13.95 3.81 -3.09
C ILE A 64 -12.92 2.84 -3.67
N ILE A 65 -12.44 1.92 -2.84
CA ILE A 65 -11.40 0.95 -3.20
C ILE A 65 -11.98 -0.47 -3.28
N GLY A 66 -11.54 -1.26 -4.27
CA GLY A 66 -11.91 -2.68 -4.41
C GLY A 66 -11.10 -3.63 -3.51
N MET A 67 -10.17 -3.09 -2.73
CA MET A 67 -9.32 -3.84 -1.81
C MET A 67 -9.93 -3.80 -0.41
N PRO A 68 -10.16 -4.94 0.25
CA PRO A 68 -10.57 -4.93 1.66
C PRO A 68 -9.38 -4.56 2.55
N ARG A 69 -9.65 -4.21 3.82
CA ARG A 69 -8.59 -4.00 4.82
C ARG A 69 -7.73 -5.26 4.93
N GLN A 70 -6.42 -5.10 4.76
CA GLN A 70 -5.46 -6.22 4.79
C GLN A 70 -4.72 -6.35 6.13
N LEU A 71 -4.50 -5.23 6.83
CA LEU A 71 -3.73 -5.20 8.07
C LEU A 71 -4.65 -5.05 9.28
N HIS A 72 -4.50 -5.96 10.24
CA HIS A 72 -5.22 -5.99 11.50
C HIS A 72 -4.22 -6.05 12.65
N ASP A 73 -4.55 -5.49 13.81
CA ASP A 73 -3.64 -5.53 14.95
C ASP A 73 -3.42 -7.00 15.39
N GLY A 74 -2.17 -7.37 15.65
CA GLY A 74 -1.77 -8.73 16.02
C GLY A 74 -1.82 -9.74 14.88
N LEU A 75 -1.82 -9.30 13.61
CA LEU A 75 -1.87 -10.21 12.45
C LEU A 75 -0.61 -11.10 12.34
N ILE A 76 0.55 -10.61 12.80
CA ILE A 76 1.83 -11.31 12.78
C ILE A 76 2.56 -11.15 14.11
N ASP A 77 3.47 -12.06 14.42
CA ASP A 77 4.41 -11.92 15.53
C ASP A 77 5.78 -11.53 14.98
N TYR A 78 6.30 -10.37 15.40
CA TYR A 78 7.63 -9.94 15.02
C TYR A 78 8.70 -10.70 15.83
N PRO A 79 9.81 -11.13 15.19
CA PRO A 79 10.86 -11.89 15.87
C PRO A 79 11.66 -11.06 16.89
N ASP A 80 11.57 -9.73 16.82
CA ASP A 80 12.22 -8.79 17.74
C ASP A 80 11.34 -8.37 18.92
N GLY A 81 10.11 -8.91 19.00
CA GLY A 81 9.14 -8.56 20.04
C GLY A 81 8.42 -7.22 19.83
N THR A 82 8.58 -6.57 18.68
CA THR A 82 7.83 -5.35 18.35
C THR A 82 6.33 -5.64 18.32
N PRO A 83 5.47 -4.80 18.93
CA PRO A 83 4.04 -5.00 18.87
C PRO A 83 3.52 -4.81 17.44
N ALA A 84 2.84 -5.83 16.90
CA ALA A 84 2.29 -5.82 15.55
C ALA A 84 0.99 -5.01 15.43
N SER A 85 1.08 -3.72 15.67
CA SER A 85 -0.03 -2.79 15.39
C SER A 85 -0.16 -2.52 13.89
N THR A 86 -1.38 -2.22 13.43
CA THR A 86 -1.69 -1.82 12.06
C THR A 86 -0.77 -0.71 11.53
N PRO A 87 -0.54 0.42 12.25
CA PRO A 87 0.39 1.46 11.78
C PRO A 87 1.84 0.98 11.73
N GLN A 88 2.29 0.13 12.66
CA GLN A 88 3.65 -0.42 12.64
C GLN A 88 3.87 -1.30 11.41
N MET A 89 2.98 -2.26 11.16
CA MET A 89 3.04 -3.11 9.97
C MET A 89 2.95 -2.29 8.67
N ALA A 90 2.07 -1.29 8.62
CA ALA A 90 1.95 -0.40 7.46
C ALA A 90 3.25 0.38 7.20
N TYR A 91 3.91 0.84 8.27
CA TYR A 91 5.18 1.55 8.20
C TYR A 91 6.29 0.63 7.64
N ASP A 92 6.40 -0.58 8.19
CA ASP A 92 7.43 -1.54 7.77
C ASP A 92 7.26 -1.98 6.31
N VAL A 93 6.03 -2.30 5.89
CA VAL A 93 5.72 -2.64 4.49
C VAL A 93 6.05 -1.47 3.56
N SER A 94 5.69 -0.24 3.94
CA SER A 94 6.01 0.94 3.14
C SER A 94 7.52 1.10 2.97
N ASN A 95 8.29 0.97 4.06
CA ASN A 95 9.75 1.06 4.02
C ASN A 95 10.39 -0.05 3.18
N PHE A 96 9.89 -1.28 3.29
CA PHE A 96 10.34 -2.40 2.47
C PHE A 96 10.14 -2.12 0.98
N VAL A 97 8.95 -1.65 0.59
CA VAL A 97 8.66 -1.31 -0.81
C VAL A 97 9.53 -0.15 -1.29
N ALA A 98 9.75 0.88 -0.47
CA ALA A 98 10.70 1.96 -0.78
C ALA A 98 12.13 1.42 -1.00
N PHE A 99 12.57 0.48 -0.15
CA PHE A 99 13.89 -0.11 -0.25
C PHE A 99 14.06 -0.87 -1.57
N ILE A 100 13.10 -1.73 -1.93
CA ILE A 100 13.13 -2.49 -3.18
C ILE A 100 13.15 -1.54 -4.40
N GLN A 101 12.35 -0.48 -4.39
CA GLN A 101 12.32 0.50 -5.49
C GLN A 101 13.60 1.34 -5.62
N ARG A 102 14.34 1.56 -4.52
CA ARG A 102 15.64 2.25 -4.56
C ARG A 102 16.74 1.36 -5.16
N ARG A 103 16.63 0.04 -4.98
CA ARG A 103 17.62 -0.94 -5.47
C ARG A 103 17.56 -1.18 -6.97
N ASP A 104 16.48 -0.75 -7.63
CA ASP A 104 16.24 -0.83 -9.09
C ASP A 104 17.12 0.14 -9.92
N GLY A 105 18.42 0.18 -9.63
CA GLY A 105 19.45 0.78 -10.49
C GLY A 105 19.59 2.31 -10.50
N ARG A 106 18.69 3.08 -9.87
CA ARG A 106 18.86 4.54 -9.76
C ARG A 106 19.81 4.89 -8.62
N LYS A 107 21.12 4.79 -8.91
CA LYS A 107 22.17 5.43 -8.11
C LYS A 107 21.76 6.89 -7.90
N ARG A 108 21.49 7.31 -6.67
CA ARG A 108 21.50 8.74 -6.37
C ARG A 108 22.91 9.25 -6.68
N PRO A 109 23.08 10.32 -7.48
CA PRO A 109 24.38 10.89 -7.79
C PRO A 109 25.00 11.65 -6.59
N ASP A 110 24.73 11.21 -5.36
CA ASP A 110 25.20 11.87 -4.13
C ASP A 110 26.13 10.96 -3.32
N LYS A 111 27.19 10.50 -3.99
CA LYS A 111 28.39 9.94 -3.34
C LYS A 111 29.66 10.70 -3.75
N LYS A 112 29.53 11.93 -4.28
CA LYS A 112 30.68 12.69 -4.81
C LYS A 112 30.96 14.03 -4.16
N ILE A 113 30.23 14.47 -3.13
CA ILE A 113 30.52 15.75 -2.48
C ILE A 113 30.50 15.59 -0.95
N ARG A 114 31.58 15.06 -0.40
CA ARG A 114 32.07 15.43 0.93
C ARG A 114 33.53 15.01 1.06
N ASN A 115 34.38 15.75 0.36
CA ASN A 115 35.77 15.93 0.77
C ASN A 115 35.79 17.25 1.53
N TYR A 116 35.88 17.17 2.86
CA TYR A 116 36.44 18.24 3.69
C TYR A 116 37.76 17.73 4.23
#